data_AF-A0A2U3LU31-F1
#
_entry.id   AF-A0A2U3LU31-F1
#
_cell.length_a   1.000
_cell.length_b   1.000
_cell.length_c   1.000
_cell.angle_alpha   90.00
_cell.angle_beta   90.00
_cell.angle_gamma   90.00
#
_symmetry.space_group_name_H-M   'P 1'
#
loop_
_entity.id
_entity.type
_entity.pdbx_description
1 polymer ?
#
loop_
_entity_poly.entity_id
_entity_poly.type
_entity_poly.pdbx_seq_one_letter_code
_entity_poly.pdbx_strand_id
1 'polypeptide(L)' 'MDERETIRRWVETWKEAAPELEAIRRREIQEADNLKVLAMLEGAFNHAVRTMPPRPSSGLVEMQEWLAKLPR' A
#
# COMPACT_ATOMS: atom_id res chain seq x y z
N MET A 1 -26.39 -10.58 27.44
CA MET A 1 -24.96 -10.93 27.37
C MET A 1 -24.20 -9.71 27.86
N ASP A 2 -23.31 -9.87 28.82
CA ASP A 2 -22.49 -8.75 29.34
C ASP A 2 -21.61 -8.16 28.22
N GLU A 3 -21.35 -6.85 28.27
CA GLU A 3 -20.54 -6.14 27.27
C GLU A 3 -19.13 -6.72 27.19
N ARG A 4 -18.56 -7.06 28.36
CA ARG A 4 -17.23 -7.71 28.44
C ARG A 4 -17.21 -9.08 27.78
N GLU A 5 -18.30 -9.84 27.89
CA GLU A 5 -18.41 -11.15 27.24
C GLU A 5 -18.45 -11.02 25.72
N THR A 6 -19.17 -10.01 25.23
CA THR A 6 -19.27 -9.70 23.80
C THR A 6 -17.90 -9.30 23.23
N ILE A 7 -17.16 -8.44 23.94
CA ILE A 7 -15.81 -8.03 23.56
C ILE A 7 -14.87 -9.24 23.53
N ARG A 8 -14.90 -10.10 24.56
CA ARG A 8 -14.05 -11.30 24.61
C ARG A 8 -14.32 -12.22 23.42
N ARG A 9 -15.59 -12.46 23.11
CA ARG A 9 -15.98 -13.26 21.95
C ARG A 9 -15.45 -12.69 20.64
N TRP A 10 -15.51 -11.37 20.43
CA TRP A 10 -14.95 -10.75 19.24
C TRP A 10 -13.44 -10.87 19.15
N VAL A 11 -12.73 -10.72 20.28
CA VAL A 11 -11.26 -10.90 20.33
C VAL A 11 -10.87 -12.32 19.94
N GLU A 12 -11.52 -13.33 20.50
CA GLU A 12 -11.24 -14.73 20.13
C GLU A 12 -11.60 -15.02 18.67
N THR A 13 -12.74 -14.51 18.20
CA THR A 13 -13.13 -14.60 16.78
C THR A 13 -12.04 -14.05 15.86
N TRP A 14 -11.45 -12.90 16.20
CA TRP A 14 -10.38 -12.30 15.40
C TRP A 14 -9.07 -13.07 15.49
N LYS A 15 -8.72 -13.61 16.66
CA LYS A 15 -7.52 -14.45 16.81
C LYS A 15 -7.58 -15.69 15.92
N GLU A 16 -8.76 -16.29 15.80
CA GLU A 16 -8.99 -17.46 14.97
C GLU A 16 -9.06 -17.10 13.48
N ALA A 17 -9.76 -16.03 13.12
CA ALA A 17 -9.97 -15.66 11.72
C ALA A 17 -8.77 -14.98 11.06
N ALA A 18 -7.95 -14.23 11.81
CA ALA A 18 -6.88 -13.42 11.23
C ALA A 18 -5.83 -14.24 10.44
N PRO A 19 -5.36 -15.41 10.90
CA PRO A 19 -4.42 -16.24 10.14
C PRO A 19 -4.99 -16.70 8.79
N GLU A 20 -6.26 -17.11 8.76
CA GLU A 20 -6.94 -17.57 7.55
C GLU A 20 -7.15 -16.41 6.56
N LEU A 21 -7.55 -15.24 7.05
CA LEU A 21 -7.66 -14.03 6.22
C LEU A 21 -6.31 -13.61 5.64
N GLU A 22 -5.22 -13.72 6.40
CA GLU A 22 -3.88 -13.45 5.90
C GLU A 22 -3.44 -14.50 4.85
N ALA A 23 -3.79 -15.77 5.03
CA ALA A 23 -3.53 -16.80 4.04
C ALA A 23 -4.28 -16.54 2.72
N ILE A 24 -5.56 -16.15 2.81
CA ILE A 24 -6.37 -15.71 1.66
C ILE A 24 -5.70 -14.53 0.97
N ARG A 25 -5.36 -13.48 1.72
CA ARG A 25 -4.68 -12.29 1.18
C ARG A 25 -3.39 -12.64 0.44
N ARG A 26 -2.54 -13.51 1.03
CA ARG A 26 -1.29 -13.93 0.39
C ARG A 26 -1.54 -14.66 -0.92
N ARG A 27 -2.53 -15.56 -0.96
CA ARG A 27 -2.93 -16.27 -2.16
C ARG A 27 -3.42 -15.29 -3.23
N GLU A 28 -4.31 -14.37 -2.87
CA GLU A 28 -4.82 -13.35 -3.78
C GLU A 28 -3.71 -12.49 -4.38
N ILE A 29 -2.71 -12.10 -3.59
CA ILE A 29 -1.54 -11.35 -4.08
C ILE A 29 -0.71 -12.19 -5.06
N GLN A 30 -0.51 -13.48 -4.78
CA GLN A 30 0.28 -14.38 -5.65
C GLN A 30 -0.43 -14.69 -6.96
N GLU A 31 -1.76 -14.83 -6.91
CA GLU A 31 -2.61 -15.17 -8.05
C GLU A 31 -3.11 -13.92 -8.81
N ALA A 32 -2.78 -12.72 -8.33
CA ALA A 32 -3.20 -11.47 -8.94
C ALA A 32 -2.69 -11.36 -10.39
N ASP A 33 -3.63 -11.15 -11.32
CA ASP A 33 -3.30 -10.79 -12.70
C ASP A 33 -2.88 -9.31 -12.75
N ASN A 34 -1.58 -9.09 -12.56
CA ASN A 34 -0.98 -7.76 -12.56
C ASN A 34 -1.19 -7.04 -13.90
N LEU A 35 -1.24 -7.76 -15.03
CA LEU A 35 -1.44 -7.14 -16.34
C LEU A 35 -2.86 -6.59 -16.47
N LYS A 36 -3.86 -7.35 -16.02
CA LYS A 36 -5.25 -6.87 -15.97
C LYS A 36 -5.40 -5.65 -15.07
N VAL A 37 -4.78 -5.65 -13.89
CA VAL A 37 -4.81 -4.51 -12.96
C VAL A 37 -4.14 -3.29 -13.57
N LEU A 38 -2.98 -3.45 -14.22
CA LEU A 38 -2.31 -2.35 -14.91
C LEU A 38 -3.16 -1.79 -16.07
N ALA A 39 -3.84 -2.65 -16.83
CA ALA A 39 -4.77 -2.21 -17.87
C ALA A 39 -5.95 -1.40 -17.29
N MET A 40 -6.48 -1.78 -16.14
CA MET A 40 -7.52 -0.98 -15.46
C MET A 40 -7.02 0.39 -15.00
N LEU A 41 -5.72 0.52 -14.69
CA LEU A 41 -5.08 1.77 -14.25
C LEU A 41 -4.53 2.60 -15.41
N GLU A 42 -4.60 2.11 -16.65
CA GLU A 42 -3.97 2.72 -17.83
C GLU A 42 -4.38 4.18 -18.01
N GLY A 43 -5.66 4.51 -17.81
CA GLY A 43 -6.16 5.88 -17.93
C GLY A 43 -5.48 6.86 -16.96
N ALA A 44 -5.25 6.44 -15.72
CA ALA A 44 -4.59 7.24 -14.70
C ALA A 44 -3.10 7.46 -15.05
N PHE A 45 -2.40 6.42 -15.47
CA PHE A 45 -1.00 6.53 -15.89
C PHE A 45 -0.85 7.38 -17.16
N ASN A 46 -1.71 7.19 -18.16
CA ASN A 46 -1.69 7.97 -19.39
C ASN A 46 -2.01 9.45 -19.12
N HIS A 47 -2.91 9.76 -18.19
CA HIS A 47 -3.14 11.13 -17.75
C HIS A 47 -1.88 11.71 -17.09
N ALA A 48 -1.30 10.99 -16.12
CA ALA A 48 -0.08 11.39 -15.42
C ALA A 48 1.08 11.69 -16.38
N VAL A 49 1.32 10.82 -17.36
CA VAL A 49 2.36 11.03 -18.39
C VAL A 49 2.15 12.32 -19.18
N ARG A 50 0.89 12.70 -19.45
CA ARG A 50 0.56 13.91 -20.21
C ARG A 50 0.61 15.19 -19.37
N THR A 51 0.23 15.11 -18.10
CA THR A 51 0.03 16.29 -17.24
C THR A 51 1.17 16.53 -16.26
N MET A 52 2.03 15.54 -16.03
CA MET A 52 3.17 15.63 -15.13
C MET A 52 4.48 15.36 -15.91
N PRO A 53 5.10 16.41 -16.49
CA PRO A 53 6.38 16.24 -17.18
C PRO A 53 7.44 15.72 -16.19
N PRO A 54 8.43 14.93 -16.67
CA PRO A 54 9.51 14.44 -15.83
C PRO A 54 10.24 15.60 -15.15
N ARG A 55 10.43 15.48 -13.83
CA ARG A 55 11.25 16.44 -13.08
C ARG A 55 12.74 16.23 -13.41
N PRO A 56 13.57 17.30 -13.39
CA PRO A 56 15.00 17.19 -13.63
C PRO A 56 15.74 16.28 -12.64
N SER A 57 15.19 16.13 -11.42
CA SER A 57 15.74 15.31 -10.35
C SER A 57 14.62 14.66 -9.53
N SER A 58 14.99 13.66 -8.73
CA SER A 58 14.08 13.04 -7.76
C SER A 58 14.12 13.79 -6.44
N GLY A 59 13.08 13.62 -5.62
CA GLY A 59 13.06 14.20 -4.27
C GLY A 59 14.22 13.72 -3.38
N LEU A 60 14.77 12.53 -3.64
CA LEU A 60 15.94 12.03 -2.92
C LEU A 60 17.20 12.82 -3.25
N VAL A 61 17.41 13.14 -4.53
CA VAL A 61 18.55 13.96 -4.98
C VAL A 61 18.42 15.38 -4.44
N GLU A 62 17.23 15.98 -4.53
CA GLU A 62 16.94 17.30 -3.95
C GLU A 62 17.22 17.32 -2.44
N MET A 63 16.81 16.27 -1.71
CA MET A 63 17.08 16.13 -0.28
C MET A 63 18.58 16.07 0.03
N GLN A 64 19.36 15.32 -0.76
CA GLN A 64 20.81 15.24 -0.59
C GLN A 64 21.48 16.61 -0.80
N GLU A 65 21.06 17.36 -1.83
CA GLU A 65 21.55 18.72 -2.07
C GLU A 65 21.25 19.67 -0.91
N TRP A 66 20.09 19.52 -0.27
CA TRP A 66 19.75 20.31 0.92
C TRP A 66 20.58 19.93 2.14
N LEU A 67 20.73 18.64 2.42
CA LEU A 67 21.49 18.15 3.56
C LEU A 67 22.99 18.49 3.45
N ALA A 68 23.54 18.49 2.23
CA ALA A 68 24.93 18.89 1.97
C ALA A 68 25.23 20.35 2.36
N LYS A 69 24.21 21.21 2.47
CA LYS A 69 24.34 22.62 2.87
C LYS A 69 24.38 22.82 4.39
N LEU A 70 24.09 21.78 5.18
CA LEU A 70 24.11 21.87 6.63
C LEU A 70 25.56 21.88 7.15
N PRO A 71 25.88 22.71 8.15
CA PRO A 71 27.16 22.65 8.83
C PRO A 71 27.33 21.31 9.55
N ARG A 72 28.59 20.88 9.71
CA ARG A 72 28.95 19.65 10.43
C ARG A 72 28.78 19.78 11.93
#